data_AF-A0A1I1Q2Q4-F1
#
_entry.id   AF-A0A1I1Q2Q4-F1
#
_cell.length_a   1.000
_cell.length_b   1.000
_cell.length_c   1.000
_cell.angle_alpha   90.00
_cell.angle_beta   90.00
_cell.angle_gamma   90.00
#
_symmetry.space_group_name_H-M   'P 1'
#
loop_
_entity.id
_entity.type
_entity.pdbx_description
1 polymer ?
#
loop_
_entity_poly.entity_id
_entity_poly.type
_entity_poly.pdbx_seq_one_letter_code
_entity_poly.pdbx_strand_id
1 'polypeptide(L)'
;MTHPQQPTPPGQWKPAPPPRKNRWPLIIGLGIFLAFAAFGGILELTGNSDDDTSAGQDTTETPPKDVPDYTVVSKETEGNQRTIIIEVNHTKNLDLIFEDAIADLTDNAGYIVQLNCTTGATEHVDNRLANGWYAIGNIGRATTGLDDGETKFEINDGRSCPAT
;
A
#
# COMPACT_ATOMS: atom_id res chain seq x y z
N MET A 1 59.72 13.48 -30.92
CA MET A 1 58.49 12.73 -31.22
C MET A 1 57.77 12.49 -29.90
N THR A 2 56.90 13.42 -29.53
CA THR A 2 56.20 13.44 -28.24
C THR A 2 54.76 12.96 -28.48
N HIS A 3 54.41 11.80 -27.94
CA HIS A 3 53.04 11.28 -27.98
C HIS A 3 52.16 12.06 -26.98
N PRO A 4 50.97 12.54 -27.37
CA PRO A 4 50.01 13.06 -26.41
C PRO A 4 49.39 11.90 -25.61
N GLN A 5 49.33 12.04 -24.29
CA GLN A 5 48.61 11.10 -23.43
C GLN A 5 47.09 11.35 -23.56
N GLN A 6 46.34 10.31 -23.92
CA GLN A 6 44.88 10.33 -23.88
C GLN A 6 44.40 10.38 -22.42
N PRO A 7 43.36 11.19 -22.11
CA PRO A 7 42.70 11.14 -20.82
C PRO A 7 41.99 9.80 -20.63
N THR A 8 42.13 9.24 -19.43
CA THR A 8 41.49 7.99 -19.00
C THR A 8 39.97 8.21 -18.89
N PRO A 9 39.12 7.31 -19.40
CA PRO A 9 37.67 7.43 -19.24
C PRO A 9 37.27 7.29 -17.76
N PRO A 10 36.26 8.04 -17.29
CA PRO A 10 35.75 7.91 -15.93
C PRO A 10 35.20 6.50 -15.69
N GLY A 11 35.45 6.02 -14.47
CA GLY A 11 35.30 4.62 -14.07
C GLY A 11 33.96 4.00 -14.42
N GLN A 12 34.04 2.76 -14.90
CA GLN A 12 32.92 1.83 -15.01
C GLN A 12 32.20 1.73 -13.66
N TRP A 13 30.95 2.19 -13.62
CA TRP A 13 30.06 1.96 -12.49
C TRP A 13 29.90 0.45 -12.30
N LYS A 14 30.36 -0.06 -11.17
CA LYS A 14 30.01 -1.40 -10.72
C LYS A 14 28.56 -1.36 -10.23
N PRO A 15 27.67 -2.26 -10.69
CA PRO A 15 26.34 -2.35 -10.13
C PRO A 15 26.43 -2.63 -8.62
N ALA A 16 25.57 -1.98 -7.83
CA ALA A 16 25.49 -2.18 -6.40
C ALA A 16 25.25 -3.66 -6.08
N PRO A 17 25.89 -4.23 -5.04
CA PRO A 17 25.65 -5.62 -4.67
C PRO A 17 24.17 -5.80 -4.27
N PRO A 18 23.55 -6.95 -4.62
CA PRO A 18 22.17 -7.21 -4.27
C PRO A 18 21.98 -7.24 -2.74
N PRO A 19 20.81 -6.85 -2.23
CA PRO A 19 20.52 -6.87 -0.80
C PRO A 19 20.74 -8.27 -0.22
N ARG A 20 21.49 -8.33 0.89
CA ARG A 20 21.81 -9.57 1.59
C ARG A 20 20.54 -10.17 2.22
N LYS A 21 20.06 -11.27 1.64
CA LYS A 21 19.04 -12.16 2.23
C LYS A 21 19.58 -12.78 3.52
N ASN A 22 19.27 -12.15 4.65
CA ASN A 22 19.52 -12.67 5.99
C ASN A 22 18.59 -13.86 6.27
N ARG A 23 19.12 -15.07 6.04
CA ARG A 23 18.55 -16.33 6.54
C ARG A 23 18.77 -16.37 8.04
N TRP A 24 17.73 -16.16 8.83
CA TRP A 24 17.74 -16.51 10.26
C TRP A 24 17.28 -17.95 10.46
N PRO A 25 17.93 -18.70 11.37
CA PRO A 25 17.72 -20.12 11.55
C PRO A 25 16.47 -20.44 12.37
N LEU A 26 15.82 -21.51 11.91
CA LEU A 26 14.96 -22.47 12.60
C LEU A 26 15.14 -22.50 14.14
N ILE A 27 14.09 -22.16 14.89
CA ILE A 27 13.92 -22.60 16.29
C ILE A 27 12.71 -23.53 16.33
N ILE A 28 13.02 -24.79 16.63
CA ILE A 28 12.13 -25.89 16.97
C ILE A 28 11.53 -25.56 18.35
N GLY A 29 10.20 -25.43 18.41
CA GLY A 29 9.44 -25.27 19.65
C GLY A 29 8.33 -26.31 19.71
N LEU A 30 8.65 -27.42 20.37
CA LEU A 30 7.81 -28.59 20.61
C LEU A 30 6.77 -28.30 21.71
N GLY A 31 5.48 -28.43 21.38
CA GLY A 31 4.42 -28.91 22.28
C GLY A 31 3.84 -27.98 23.36
N ILE A 32 2.52 -27.81 23.34
CA ILE A 32 1.61 -28.31 24.39
C ILE A 32 0.17 -28.27 23.85
N PHE A 33 -0.44 -29.45 23.82
CA PHE A 33 -1.87 -29.66 23.67
C PHE A 33 -2.59 -29.18 24.95
N LEU A 34 -3.66 -28.40 24.81
CA LEU A 34 -4.78 -28.48 25.75
C LEU A 34 -6.10 -28.39 24.99
N ALA A 35 -6.80 -29.51 25.00
CA ALA A 35 -8.18 -29.67 24.61
C ALA A 35 -9.12 -29.06 25.67
N PHE A 36 -10.10 -28.31 25.22
CA PHE A 36 -11.40 -28.14 25.87
C PHE A 36 -12.44 -28.32 24.75
N ALA A 37 -13.06 -29.49 24.61
CA ALA A 37 -14.22 -29.96 25.38
C ALA A 37 -15.46 -29.04 25.20
N ALA A 38 -16.24 -29.39 24.18
CA ALA A 38 -17.70 -29.52 24.21
C ALA A 38 -18.54 -28.40 24.87
N PHE A 39 -19.12 -27.55 24.02
CA PHE A 39 -20.50 -27.06 24.10
C PHE A 39 -20.95 -26.94 22.63
N GLY A 40 -21.92 -27.69 22.10
CA GLY A 40 -23.20 -28.07 22.70
C GLY A 40 -24.25 -27.05 22.27
N GLY A 41 -24.77 -27.16 21.04
CA GLY A 41 -25.80 -26.25 20.54
C GLY A 41 -26.06 -26.36 19.04
N ILE A 42 -26.59 -27.51 18.60
CA ILE A 42 -27.34 -27.60 17.34
C ILE A 42 -28.67 -26.89 17.59
N LEU A 43 -28.94 -25.81 16.84
CA LEU A 43 -30.30 -25.34 16.62
C LEU A 43 -30.54 -25.31 15.12
N GLU A 44 -31.06 -26.42 14.61
CA GLU A 44 -31.74 -26.46 13.32
C GLU A 44 -33.06 -25.71 13.46
N LEU A 45 -33.20 -24.62 12.71
CA LEU A 45 -34.50 -24.04 12.36
C LEU A 45 -34.72 -24.33 10.88
N THR A 46 -35.36 -25.47 10.61
CA THR A 46 -36.02 -25.75 9.35
C THR A 46 -37.34 -24.99 9.33
N GLY A 47 -37.46 -24.04 8.39
CA GLY A 47 -38.70 -23.37 8.04
C GLY A 47 -38.69 -23.08 6.54
N ASN A 48 -39.34 -23.96 5.77
CA ASN A 48 -39.72 -23.74 4.37
C ASN A 48 -40.85 -22.72 4.30
N SER A 49 -40.80 -21.79 3.34
CA SER A 49 -41.91 -21.48 2.43
C SER A 49 -41.48 -20.42 1.44
N ASP A 50 -41.55 -20.81 0.16
CA ASP A 50 -41.40 -19.98 -1.03
C ASP A 50 -42.43 -18.85 -1.06
N ASP A 51 -42.01 -17.65 -1.48
CA ASP A 51 -42.84 -16.71 -2.25
C ASP A 51 -41.92 -15.70 -2.97
N ASP A 52 -41.95 -15.76 -4.30
CA ASP A 52 -41.42 -14.78 -5.24
C ASP A 52 -41.91 -13.37 -4.89
N THR A 53 -41.01 -12.35 -4.93
CA THR A 53 -41.33 -11.02 -5.50
C THR A 53 -40.15 -10.05 -5.44
N SER A 54 -39.79 -9.62 -6.65
CA SER A 54 -39.26 -8.31 -7.06
C SER A 54 -37.89 -7.81 -6.60
N ALA A 55 -37.18 -7.47 -7.68
CA ALA A 55 -36.46 -6.23 -7.93
C ALA A 55 -35.06 -6.18 -7.38
N GLY A 56 -34.12 -6.15 -8.35
CA GLY A 56 -32.70 -6.01 -8.12
C GLY A 56 -32.39 -4.94 -7.09
N GLN A 57 -31.65 -5.35 -6.08
CA GLN A 57 -30.64 -4.47 -5.52
C GLN A 57 -29.54 -4.38 -6.57
N ASP A 58 -29.79 -3.47 -7.52
CA ASP A 58 -28.76 -2.58 -8.00
C ASP A 58 -28.10 -1.98 -6.76
N THR A 59 -27.01 -2.61 -6.31
CA THR A 59 -26.07 -2.00 -5.38
C THR A 59 -25.35 -0.90 -6.16
N THR A 60 -26.10 0.14 -6.52
CA THR A 60 -25.54 1.47 -6.68
C THR A 60 -25.17 1.91 -5.27
N GLU A 61 -24.04 1.38 -4.81
CA GLU A 61 -23.25 1.96 -3.74
C GLU A 61 -23.11 3.42 -4.12
N THR A 62 -23.76 4.29 -3.33
CA THR A 62 -23.59 5.73 -3.53
C THR A 62 -22.10 5.99 -3.35
N PRO A 63 -21.37 6.42 -4.40
CA PRO A 63 -19.95 6.67 -4.26
C PRO A 63 -19.79 7.69 -3.13
N PRO A 64 -18.80 7.54 -2.24
CA PRO A 64 -18.56 8.51 -1.17
C PRO A 64 -18.43 9.88 -1.83
N LYS A 65 -19.49 10.68 -1.67
CA LYS A 65 -19.60 12.00 -2.28
C LYS A 65 -18.67 12.91 -1.48
N ASP A 66 -17.43 13.01 -1.95
CA ASP A 66 -16.50 14.15 -1.83
C ASP A 66 -15.01 13.73 -1.82
N VAL A 67 -14.64 12.61 -2.47
CA VAL A 67 -13.22 12.35 -2.77
C VAL A 67 -12.74 13.33 -3.85
N PRO A 68 -11.69 14.15 -3.62
CA PRO A 68 -11.19 15.06 -4.64
C PRO A 68 -10.58 14.33 -5.84
N ASP A 69 -10.49 15.03 -6.97
CA ASP A 69 -9.85 14.50 -8.18
C ASP A 69 -8.34 14.25 -7.98
N TYR A 70 -7.88 13.11 -8.47
CA TYR A 70 -6.48 12.67 -8.41
C TYR A 70 -6.13 11.74 -9.56
N THR A 71 -4.84 11.52 -9.82
CA THR A 71 -4.37 10.60 -10.86
C THR A 71 -3.39 9.58 -10.27
N VAL A 72 -3.66 8.28 -10.47
CA VAL A 72 -2.68 7.23 -10.16
C VAL A 72 -1.66 7.16 -11.29
N VAL A 73 -0.42 7.54 -11.02
CA VAL A 73 0.66 7.54 -12.02
C VAL A 73 1.47 6.25 -12.03
N SER A 74 1.48 5.53 -10.92
CA SER A 74 2.13 4.23 -10.82
C SER A 74 1.46 3.37 -9.75
N LYS A 75 1.34 2.07 -9.99
CA LYS A 75 0.82 1.08 -9.04
C LYS A 75 1.58 -0.23 -9.21
N GLU A 76 2.39 -0.56 -8.22
CA GLU A 76 3.07 -1.85 -8.18
C GLU A 76 2.08 -2.96 -7.81
N THR A 77 2.10 -4.05 -8.57
CA THR A 77 1.19 -5.21 -8.39
C THR A 77 1.92 -6.46 -7.90
N GLU A 78 3.25 -6.43 -7.82
CA GLU A 78 4.08 -7.56 -7.44
C GLU A 78 4.94 -7.22 -6.23
N GLY A 79 5.38 -8.27 -5.53
CA GLY A 79 6.18 -8.14 -4.32
C GLY A 79 5.36 -8.02 -3.04
N ASN A 80 6.08 -8.12 -1.92
CA ASN A 80 5.53 -8.13 -0.57
C ASN A 80 5.24 -6.71 -0.04
N GLN A 81 5.96 -5.72 -0.57
CA GLN A 81 5.72 -4.31 -0.34
C GLN A 81 5.52 -3.67 -1.71
N ARG A 82 4.46 -2.87 -1.87
CA ARG A 82 4.02 -2.30 -3.15
C ARG A 82 3.79 -0.82 -3.00
N THR A 83 4.26 -0.05 -3.97
CA THR A 83 4.11 1.40 -4.00
C THR A 83 2.98 1.83 -4.94
N ILE A 84 2.14 2.74 -4.49
CA ILE A 84 1.13 3.44 -5.31
C ILE A 84 1.49 4.92 -5.31
N ILE A 85 1.81 5.48 -6.46
CA ILE A 85 2.13 6.90 -6.62
C ILE A 85 0.91 7.59 -7.20
N ILE A 86 0.45 8.62 -6.49
CA ILE A 86 -0.72 9.42 -6.82
C ILE A 86 -0.27 10.87 -6.99
N GLU A 87 -0.78 11.52 -8.03
CA GLU A 87 -0.62 12.94 -8.25
C GLU A 87 -1.92 13.71 -7.98
N VAL A 88 -1.78 14.85 -7.31
CA VAL A 88 -2.86 15.77 -6.95
C VAL A 88 -2.47 17.21 -7.27
N ASN A 89 -3.46 18.10 -7.40
CA ASN A 89 -3.24 19.53 -7.67
C ASN A 89 -3.54 20.44 -6.47
N HIS A 90 -3.78 19.88 -5.29
CA HIS A 90 -4.10 20.58 -4.04
C HIS A 90 -3.62 19.80 -2.80
N THR A 91 -3.67 20.43 -1.63
CA THR A 91 -3.24 19.83 -0.34
C THR A 91 -4.40 19.48 0.60
N LYS A 92 -5.64 19.67 0.15
CA LYS A 92 -6.86 19.36 0.93
C LYS A 92 -7.22 17.89 0.81
N ASN A 93 -7.79 17.31 1.87
CA ASN A 93 -8.39 15.97 1.86
C ASN A 93 -7.47 14.85 1.32
N LEU A 94 -6.16 14.96 1.57
CA LEU A 94 -5.17 13.98 1.11
C LEU A 94 -5.38 12.61 1.78
N ASP A 95 -5.93 12.60 2.99
CA ASP A 95 -6.37 11.41 3.73
C ASP A 95 -7.51 10.69 3.00
N LEU A 96 -8.53 11.41 2.49
CA LEU A 96 -9.62 10.81 1.72
C LEU A 96 -9.13 10.18 0.41
N ILE A 97 -8.16 10.81 -0.26
CA ILE A 97 -7.53 10.26 -1.47
C ILE A 97 -6.75 8.98 -1.12
N PHE A 98 -6.07 8.96 0.02
CA PHE A 98 -5.39 7.77 0.50
C PHE A 98 -6.37 6.62 0.80
N GLU A 99 -7.46 6.90 1.51
CA GLU A 99 -8.50 5.90 1.82
C GLU A 99 -9.14 5.33 0.55
N ASP A 100 -9.48 6.18 -0.41
CA ASP A 100 -10.02 5.77 -1.70
C ASP A 100 -9.04 4.88 -2.49
N ALA A 101 -7.75 5.25 -2.49
CA ALA A 101 -6.72 4.48 -3.19
C ALA A 101 -6.51 3.06 -2.63
N ILE A 102 -6.85 2.83 -1.35
CA ILE A 102 -6.69 1.53 -0.70
C ILE A 102 -7.98 0.70 -0.62
N ALA A 103 -9.14 1.30 -0.91
CA ALA A 103 -10.45 0.68 -0.72
C ALA A 103 -10.60 -0.67 -1.45
N ASP A 104 -10.09 -0.76 -2.68
CA ASP A 104 -10.20 -1.96 -3.53
C ASP A 104 -9.00 -2.92 -3.41
N LEU A 105 -8.06 -2.65 -2.50
CA LEU A 105 -6.90 -3.51 -2.31
C LEU A 105 -7.28 -4.74 -1.49
N THR A 106 -7.00 -5.92 -2.03
CA THR A 106 -7.35 -7.20 -1.42
C THR A 106 -6.18 -8.18 -1.31
N ASP A 107 -5.07 -7.91 -2.01
CA ASP A 107 -3.92 -8.80 -1.99
C ASP A 107 -3.13 -8.65 -0.68
N ASN A 108 -2.66 -9.78 -0.15
CA ASN A 108 -1.81 -9.83 1.03
C ASN A 108 -0.43 -9.22 0.75
N ALA A 109 -0.27 -7.94 1.08
CA ALA A 109 0.94 -7.15 0.90
C ALA A 109 0.93 -5.92 1.81
N GLY A 110 2.08 -5.27 1.95
CA GLY A 110 2.20 -3.94 2.52
C GLY A 110 2.14 -2.90 1.43
N TYR A 111 1.28 -1.91 1.54
CA TYR A 111 1.13 -0.84 0.57
C TYR A 111 1.72 0.44 1.12
N ILE A 112 2.49 1.13 0.28
CA ILE A 112 2.98 2.49 0.52
C ILE A 112 2.31 3.38 -0.53
N VAL A 113 1.42 4.26 -0.08
CA VAL A 113 0.75 5.23 -0.94
C VAL A 113 1.48 6.56 -0.82
N GLN A 114 1.73 7.16 -1.98
CA GLN A 114 2.71 8.20 -2.15
C GLN A 114 2.02 9.37 -2.87
N LEU A 115 1.58 10.38 -2.12
CA LEU A 115 0.79 11.49 -2.66
C LEU A 115 1.71 12.66 -3.01
N ASN A 116 1.74 13.01 -4.28
CA ASN A 116 2.61 14.01 -4.87
C ASN A 116 1.82 15.17 -5.44
N CYS A 117 2.37 16.37 -5.33
CA CYS A 117 1.86 17.49 -6.10
C CYS A 117 2.21 17.29 -7.59
N THR A 118 1.30 17.57 -8.52
CA THR A 118 1.58 17.53 -9.98
C THR A 118 2.69 18.50 -10.42
N THR A 119 3.12 19.40 -9.55
CA THR A 119 4.16 20.40 -9.82
C THR A 119 5.26 20.35 -8.75
N GLY A 120 6.43 20.91 -9.07
CA GLY A 120 7.53 21.09 -8.11
C GLY A 120 8.54 19.94 -8.01
N ALA A 121 8.31 18.82 -8.70
CA ALA A 121 9.32 17.76 -8.79
C ALA A 121 10.53 18.24 -9.61
N THR A 122 11.73 18.07 -9.06
CA THR A 122 12.98 18.24 -9.80
C THR A 122 13.91 17.08 -9.47
N GLU A 123 15.08 17.01 -10.11
CA GLU A 123 16.12 16.03 -9.76
C GLU A 123 16.59 16.10 -8.29
N HIS A 124 16.33 17.20 -7.59
CA HIS A 124 16.82 17.45 -6.23
C HIS A 124 15.72 17.76 -5.21
N VAL A 125 14.47 17.90 -5.65
CA VAL A 125 13.34 18.28 -4.80
C VAL A 125 12.20 17.32 -5.02
N ASP A 126 11.80 16.63 -3.94
CA ASP A 126 10.61 15.80 -3.90
C ASP A 126 9.35 16.69 -3.78
N ASN A 127 8.33 16.39 -4.59
CA ASN A 127 7.00 16.98 -4.60
C ASN A 127 6.02 16.27 -3.67
N ARG A 128 6.51 15.38 -2.78
CA ARG A 128 5.72 14.65 -1.80
C ARG A 128 4.94 15.55 -0.85
N LEU A 129 3.63 15.39 -0.85
CA LEU A 129 2.69 16.02 0.08
C LEU A 129 2.36 15.12 1.27
N ALA A 130 2.23 13.81 1.06
CA ALA A 130 1.93 12.86 2.12
C ALA A 130 2.39 11.45 1.77
N ASN A 131 2.53 10.61 2.80
CA ASN A 131 2.74 9.18 2.69
C ASN A 131 1.66 8.45 3.51
N GLY A 132 1.13 7.38 2.93
CA GLY A 132 0.23 6.45 3.58
C GLY A 132 0.82 5.04 3.59
N TRP A 133 0.51 4.28 4.63
CA TRP A 133 0.84 2.87 4.76
C TRP A 133 -0.43 2.08 5.05
N TYR A 134 -0.58 0.93 4.41
CA TYR A 134 -1.71 0.03 4.66
C TYR A 134 -1.22 -1.42 4.65
N ALA A 135 -1.65 -2.21 5.63
CA ALA A 135 -1.27 -3.61 5.74
C ALA A 135 -2.45 -4.53 5.43
N ILE A 136 -2.25 -5.46 4.50
CA ILE A 136 -3.18 -6.57 4.27
C ILE A 136 -2.47 -7.88 4.54
N GLY A 137 -3.04 -8.68 5.44
CA GLY A 137 -2.58 -9.98 5.88
C GLY A 137 -1.21 -9.98 6.53
N ASN A 138 -0.69 -11.19 6.76
CA ASN A 138 0.60 -11.39 7.45
C ASN A 138 1.79 -10.74 6.73
N ILE A 139 1.76 -10.63 5.40
CA ILE A 139 2.84 -10.01 4.62
C ILE A 139 2.77 -8.49 4.80
N GLY A 140 1.58 -7.90 4.74
CA GLY A 140 1.38 -6.48 5.05
C GLY A 140 1.93 -6.12 6.41
N ARG A 141 1.52 -6.86 7.45
CA ARG A 141 1.99 -6.65 8.82
C ARG A 141 3.52 -6.71 8.94
N ALA A 142 4.14 -7.72 8.34
CA ALA A 142 5.58 -7.91 8.41
C ALA A 142 6.38 -6.81 7.68
N THR A 143 5.79 -6.16 6.67
CA THR A 143 6.49 -5.18 5.83
C THR A 143 6.25 -3.75 6.24
N THR A 144 5.07 -3.42 6.78
CA THR A 144 4.75 -2.06 7.27
C THR A 144 4.98 -1.91 8.77
N GLY A 145 4.92 -3.02 9.54
CA GLY A 145 4.92 -3.00 10.99
C GLY A 145 3.57 -2.64 11.63
N LEU A 146 2.53 -2.47 10.81
CA LEU A 146 1.14 -2.26 11.25
C LEU A 146 0.43 -3.59 11.48
N ASP A 147 -0.73 -3.59 12.14
CA ASP A 147 -1.61 -4.76 12.18
C ASP A 147 -2.44 -4.93 10.89
N ASP A 148 -3.09 -6.08 10.73
CA ASP A 148 -3.86 -6.39 9.53
C ASP A 148 -5.08 -5.46 9.41
N GLY A 149 -5.25 -4.84 8.25
CA GLY A 149 -6.26 -3.81 8.00
C GLY A 149 -5.93 -2.44 8.58
N GLU A 150 -4.79 -2.28 9.28
CA GLU A 150 -4.42 -1.00 9.87
C GLU A 150 -3.76 -0.08 8.84
N THR A 151 -4.05 1.20 8.97
CA THR A 151 -3.47 2.28 8.16
C THR A 151 -2.66 3.23 9.02
N LYS A 152 -1.66 3.86 8.38
CA LYS A 152 -0.95 5.01 8.92
C LYS A 152 -0.86 6.07 7.85
N PHE A 153 -1.09 7.33 8.21
CA PHE A 153 -1.03 8.44 7.26
C PHE A 153 -0.23 9.59 7.85
N GLU A 154 0.72 10.12 7.07
CA GLU A 154 1.58 11.23 7.47
C GLU A 154 1.62 12.30 6.37
N ILE A 155 1.26 13.52 6.75
CA ILE A 155 1.37 14.70 5.89
C ILE A 155 2.78 15.29 6.04
N ASN A 156 3.38 15.70 4.92
CA ASN A 156 4.60 16.48 4.91
C ASN A 156 4.26 17.95 5.11
N ASP A 157 4.46 18.45 6.32
CA ASP A 157 4.16 19.84 6.67
C ASP A 157 4.99 20.85 5.85
N GLY A 158 4.41 22.05 5.68
CA GLY A 158 5.07 23.16 4.98
C GLY A 158 5.14 23.01 3.46
N ARG A 159 4.46 22.00 2.90
CA ARG A 159 4.36 21.80 1.44
C ARG A 159 3.14 22.52 0.87
N SER A 160 3.30 23.03 -0.36
CA SER A 160 2.25 23.67 -1.14
C SER A 160 1.97 22.87 -2.41
N CYS A 161 0.72 22.92 -2.86
CA CYS A 161 0.32 22.43 -4.17
C CYS A 161 -0.74 23.37 -4.77
N PRO A 162 -0.50 24.01 -5.93
CA PRO A 162 0.74 23.93 -6.74
C PRO A 162 1.99 24.34 -5.97
N ALA A 163 3.13 23.73 -6.31
CA ALA A 163 4.40 24.03 -5.67
C ALA A 163 4.83 25.47 -5.99
N THR A 164 5.34 26.17 -4.98
CA THR A 164 5.68 27.61 -5.02
C THR A 164 7.14 27.84 -4.69
#